data_AF-A0ABD6S7Q4-F1
#
_entry.id   AF-A0ABD6S7Q4-F1
#
_cell.length_a   1.000
_cell.length_b   1.000
_cell.length_c   1.000
_cell.angle_alpha   90.00
_cell.angle_beta   90.00
_cell.angle_gamma   90.00
#
_symmetry.space_group_name_H-M   'P 1'
#
loop_
_entity.id
_entity.type
_entity.pdbx_description
1 polymer ?
#
loop_
_entity_poly.entity_id
_entity_poly.type
_entity_poly.pdbx_seq_one_letter_code
_entity_poly.pdbx_strand_id
1 'polypeptide(L)'
;MELYKQLHTLHQGKWQVLKATGCGIVDYVVIKPSKEAVSIGLVYGKTDRGNPILEGNVWDIKSQALHLHKTYAHMAFEEVTVRALLSFLLHVVWEVQCASPLDKVCGYIGKTKEDLWKWVKEHQNCDIHALQVEGKSIVWQE
;
A
#
# COMPACT_ATOMS: atom_id res chain seq x y z
N MET A 1 15.06 7.46 -8.09
CA MET A 1 14.47 8.71 -7.56
C MET A 1 13.20 9.09 -8.34
N GLU A 2 12.33 8.12 -8.69
CA GLU A 2 11.27 8.35 -9.69
C GLU A 2 9.88 7.82 -9.32
N LEU A 3 9.77 6.84 -8.41
CA LEU A 3 8.50 6.62 -7.68
C LEU A 3 8.03 7.91 -7.00
N TYR A 4 8.99 8.65 -6.42
CA TYR A 4 8.78 9.96 -5.82
C TYR A 4 8.17 10.99 -6.78
N LYS A 5 8.50 10.96 -8.09
CA LYS A 5 7.93 11.89 -9.09
C LYS A 5 6.46 11.59 -9.39
N GLN A 6 6.10 10.31 -9.53
CA GLN A 6 4.70 9.90 -9.71
C GLN A 6 3.89 10.10 -8.43
N LEU A 7 4.49 9.79 -7.27
CA LEU A 7 3.90 10.10 -5.98
C LEU A 7 3.79 11.60 -5.71
N HIS A 8 4.61 12.44 -6.35
CA HIS A 8 4.54 13.90 -6.25
C HIS A 8 3.30 14.49 -6.91
N THR A 9 2.63 13.77 -7.81
CA THR A 9 1.30 14.16 -8.29
C THR A 9 0.24 14.00 -7.18
N LEU A 10 0.59 13.32 -6.09
CA LEU A 10 -0.18 13.22 -4.85
C LEU A 10 0.43 14.17 -3.80
N HIS A 11 -0.38 14.59 -2.83
CA HIS A 11 0.07 15.47 -1.75
C HIS A 11 1.11 14.79 -0.83
N GLN A 12 2.37 15.15 -1.00
CA GLN A 12 3.49 14.63 -0.20
C GLN A 12 3.29 14.89 1.29
N GLY A 13 3.64 13.89 2.11
CA GLY A 13 3.57 13.98 3.57
C GLY A 13 2.16 14.08 4.13
N LYS A 14 1.12 13.95 3.31
CA LYS A 14 -0.29 14.01 3.72
C LYS A 14 -1.01 12.72 3.34
N TRP A 15 -1.88 12.30 4.25
CA TRP A 15 -2.78 11.19 4.01
C TRP A 15 -3.82 11.54 2.96
N GLN A 16 -4.07 10.60 2.06
CA GLN A 16 -5.01 10.74 0.96
C GLN A 16 -5.73 9.42 0.76
N VAL A 17 -7.02 9.48 0.41
CA VAL A 17 -7.82 8.31 0.05
C VAL A 17 -7.80 8.17 -1.47
N LEU A 18 -7.40 7.01 -1.96
CA LEU A 18 -7.53 6.64 -3.37
C LEU A 18 -8.53 5.49 -3.53
N LYS A 19 -9.35 5.54 -4.58
CA LYS A 19 -10.19 4.42 -4.97
C LYS A 19 -9.31 3.31 -5.54
N ALA A 20 -9.50 2.08 -5.08
CA ALA A 20 -8.76 0.91 -5.55
C ALA A 20 -9.53 0.12 -6.63
N THR A 21 -10.42 0.80 -7.37
CA THR A 21 -11.30 0.19 -8.37
C THR A 21 -10.53 -0.73 -9.32
N GLY A 22 -11.00 -1.98 -9.44
CA GLY A 22 -10.41 -2.99 -10.33
C GLY A 22 -9.13 -3.64 -9.81
N CYS A 23 -8.76 -3.45 -8.53
CA CYS A 23 -7.68 -4.22 -7.89
C CYS A 23 -8.20 -5.46 -7.15
N GLY A 24 -9.51 -5.59 -6.93
CA GLY A 24 -10.16 -6.82 -6.42
C GLY A 24 -9.86 -7.19 -4.96
N ILE A 25 -9.10 -6.37 -4.24
CA ILE A 25 -8.63 -6.67 -2.87
C ILE A 25 -9.29 -5.75 -1.84
N VAL A 26 -9.46 -4.46 -2.14
CA VAL A 26 -10.04 -3.43 -1.26
C VAL A 26 -10.86 -2.43 -2.07
N ASP A 27 -11.77 -1.71 -1.41
CA ASP A 27 -12.56 -0.63 -2.03
C ASP A 27 -11.73 0.66 -2.14
N TYR A 28 -10.97 0.97 -1.08
CA TYR A 28 -10.14 2.17 -0.99
C TYR A 28 -8.79 1.84 -0.38
N VAL A 29 -7.82 2.71 -0.62
CA VAL A 29 -6.55 2.72 0.09
C VAL A 29 -6.32 4.11 0.66
N VAL A 30 -5.79 4.16 1.88
CA VAL A 30 -5.21 5.39 2.41
C VAL A 30 -3.72 5.35 2.17
N ILE A 31 -3.19 6.42 1.59
CA ILE A 31 -1.77 6.51 1.30
C ILE A 31 -1.18 7.81 1.81
N LYS A 32 0.06 7.75 2.28
CA LYS A 32 0.87 8.90 2.63
C LYS A 32 2.22 8.77 1.95
N PRO A 33 2.41 9.42 0.80
CA PRO A 33 3.68 9.40 0.12
C PRO A 33 4.75 10.20 0.86
N SER A 34 5.98 9.71 0.83
CA SER A 34 7.17 10.44 1.25
C SER A 34 8.30 10.25 0.24
N LYS A 35 9.45 10.90 0.50
CA LYS A 35 10.64 10.78 -0.35
C LYS A 35 11.22 9.36 -0.39
N GLU A 36 11.07 8.61 0.70
CA GLU A 36 11.77 7.34 0.89
C GLU A 36 10.84 6.13 0.86
N ALA A 37 9.60 6.31 1.32
CA ALA A 37 8.59 5.26 1.44
C ALA A 37 7.18 5.75 1.11
N VAL A 38 6.27 4.81 0.91
CA VAL A 38 4.83 5.05 0.85
C VAL A 38 4.19 4.32 2.00
N SER A 39 3.54 5.05 2.90
CA SER A 39 2.65 4.44 3.89
C SER A 39 1.34 4.09 3.18
N ILE A 40 0.87 2.86 3.33
CA ILE A 40 -0.40 2.39 2.77
C ILE A 40 -1.22 1.66 3.83
N GLY A 41 -2.48 2.03 3.96
CA GLY A 41 -3.50 1.33 4.74
C GLY A 41 -4.60 0.81 3.82
N LEU A 42 -5.06 -0.40 4.11
CA LEU A 42 -6.12 -1.08 3.36
C LEU A 42 -7.47 -0.71 3.96
N VAL A 43 -8.36 -0.14 3.15
CA VAL A 43 -9.69 0.29 3.60
C VAL A 43 -10.76 -0.53 2.90
N TYR A 44 -11.39 -1.39 3.71
CA TYR A 44 -12.47 -2.28 3.33
C TYR A 44 -13.83 -1.61 3.58
N GLY A 45 -14.87 -2.34 3.18
CA GLY A 45 -16.26 -1.91 3.20
C GLY A 45 -16.79 -1.48 4.57
N LYS A 46 -18.12 -1.48 4.67
CA LYS A 46 -18.84 -0.78 5.73
C LYS A 46 -19.01 -1.65 7.00
N THR A 47 -18.79 -1.06 8.17
CA THR A 47 -19.32 -1.59 9.46
C THR A 47 -20.86 -1.61 9.45
N ASP A 48 -21.47 -2.19 10.49
CA ASP A 48 -22.91 -2.09 10.78
C ASP A 48 -23.43 -0.64 10.80
N ARG A 49 -22.56 0.35 11.05
CA ARG A 49 -22.88 1.79 11.02
C ARG A 49 -22.61 2.46 9.68
N GLY A 50 -22.19 1.70 8.68
CA GLY A 50 -21.96 2.19 7.34
C GLY A 50 -20.61 2.86 7.12
N ASN A 51 -19.70 2.86 8.10
CA ASN A 51 -18.39 3.53 8.02
C ASN A 51 -17.33 2.60 7.38
N PRO A 52 -16.47 3.12 6.49
CA PRO A 52 -15.32 2.37 5.96
C PRO A 52 -14.36 1.93 7.07
N ILE A 53 -13.79 0.74 6.91
CA ILE A 53 -12.92 0.13 7.90
C ILE A 53 -11.49 0.10 7.38
N LEU A 54 -10.55 0.67 8.12
CA LEU A 54 -9.14 0.34 7.95
C LEU A 54 -8.86 -0.92 8.76
N GLU A 55 -8.56 -2.02 8.07
CA GLU A 55 -8.35 -3.32 8.70
C GLU A 55 -6.84 -3.58 8.89
N GLY A 56 -6.46 -3.89 10.12
CA GLY A 56 -5.09 -4.22 10.48
C GLY A 56 -4.16 -3.01 10.50
N ASN A 57 -3.03 -3.12 9.81
CA ASN A 57 -1.92 -2.19 9.95
C ASN A 57 -1.72 -1.29 8.74
N VAL A 58 -1.00 -0.20 8.97
CA VAL A 58 -0.40 0.61 7.92
C VAL A 58 0.99 0.07 7.59
N TRP A 59 1.32 0.04 6.31
CA TRP A 59 2.56 -0.51 5.80
C TRP A 59 3.40 0.58 5.14
N ASP A 60 4.59 0.84 5.66
CA ASP A 60 5.58 1.72 5.04
C ASP A 60 6.43 0.90 4.06
N ILE A 61 6.20 1.10 2.77
CA ILE A 61 6.88 0.38 1.70
C ILE A 61 7.92 1.28 1.06
N LYS A 62 9.19 0.88 1.13
CA LYS A 62 10.31 1.58 0.48
C LYS A 62 10.16 1.52 -1.04
N SER A 63 10.39 2.65 -1.71
CA SER A 63 10.23 2.75 -3.16
C SER A 63 11.05 1.75 -3.99
N GLN A 64 12.18 1.32 -3.44
CA GLN A 64 13.12 0.38 -4.03
C GLN A 64 12.53 -1.04 -4.12
N ALA A 65 11.47 -1.36 -3.38
CA ALA A 65 10.81 -2.66 -3.43
C ALA A 65 10.23 -2.99 -4.81
N LEU A 66 9.93 -1.96 -5.64
CA LEU A 66 9.39 -2.14 -6.99
C LEU A 66 10.34 -3.00 -7.86
N HIS A 67 11.64 -2.76 -7.74
CA HIS A 67 12.68 -3.46 -8.52
C HIS A 67 12.81 -4.94 -8.19
N LEU A 68 12.21 -5.39 -7.08
CA LEU A 68 12.28 -6.78 -6.64
C LEU A 68 11.08 -7.59 -7.14
N HIS A 69 9.98 -6.94 -7.50
CA HIS A 69 8.74 -7.62 -7.85
C HIS A 69 8.77 -8.09 -9.30
N LYS A 70 8.54 -9.38 -9.53
CA LYS A 70 8.68 -10.02 -10.86
C LYS A 70 7.94 -9.31 -11.99
N THR A 71 6.73 -8.81 -11.69
CA THR A 71 5.87 -8.12 -12.67
C THR A 71 6.32 -6.70 -12.96
N TYR A 72 6.84 -5.98 -11.96
CA TYR A 72 7.11 -4.53 -12.09
C TYR A 72 8.60 -4.20 -12.21
N ALA A 73 9.49 -5.16 -11.94
CA ALA A 73 10.94 -4.98 -11.95
C ALA A 73 11.47 -4.53 -13.32
N HIS A 74 10.75 -4.85 -14.40
CA HIS A 74 11.11 -4.53 -15.78
C HIS A 74 10.50 -3.24 -16.31
N MET A 75 9.54 -2.63 -15.61
CA MET A 75 8.91 -1.40 -16.06
C MET A 75 9.83 -0.22 -15.78
N ALA A 76 10.01 0.67 -16.77
CA ALA A 76 10.68 1.94 -16.49
C ALA A 76 9.79 2.76 -15.54
N PHE A 77 10.38 3.46 -14.57
CA PHE A 77 9.60 4.17 -13.54
C PHE A 77 8.65 5.22 -14.12
N GLU A 78 9.03 5.85 -15.22
CA GLU A 78 8.19 6.80 -15.96
C GLU A 78 6.95 6.17 -16.61
N GLU A 79 6.98 4.85 -16.84
CA GLU A 79 5.87 4.07 -17.40
C GLU A 79 4.91 3.56 -16.31
N VAL A 80 5.28 3.68 -15.03
CA VAL A 80 4.46 3.23 -13.91
C VAL A 80 3.35 4.24 -13.64
N THR A 81 2.14 3.91 -14.11
CA THR A 81 0.94 4.69 -13.79
C THR A 81 0.59 4.63 -12.30
N VAL A 82 -0.17 5.61 -11.78
CA VAL A 82 -0.69 5.58 -10.39
C VAL A 82 -1.45 4.28 -10.10
N ARG A 83 -2.19 3.75 -11.09
CA ARG A 83 -2.91 2.47 -10.95
C ARG A 83 -1.96 1.28 -10.83
N ALA A 84 -0.91 1.23 -11.66
CA ALA A 84 0.11 0.17 -11.57
C ALA A 84 0.86 0.24 -10.24
N LEU A 85 1.15 1.46 -9.76
CA LEU A 85 1.75 1.69 -8.45
C LEU A 85 0.83 1.20 -7.31
N LEU A 86 -0.45 1.53 -7.36
CA LEU A 86 -1.43 1.04 -6.39
C LEU A 86 -1.50 -0.49 -6.39
N SER A 87 -1.56 -1.11 -7.58
CA SER A 87 -1.55 -2.56 -7.71
C SER A 87 -0.27 -3.19 -7.14
N PHE A 88 0.89 -2.57 -7.37
CA PHE A 88 2.15 -3.01 -6.76
C PHE A 88 2.09 -2.95 -5.23
N LEU A 89 1.71 -1.81 -4.65
CA LEU A 89 1.65 -1.63 -3.20
C LEU A 89 0.69 -2.63 -2.54
N LEU A 90 -0.47 -2.87 -3.17
CA LEU A 90 -1.43 -3.88 -2.71
C LEU A 90 -0.85 -5.29 -2.76
N HIS A 91 -0.16 -5.66 -3.83
CA HIS A 91 0.51 -6.97 -3.90
C HIS A 91 1.61 -7.11 -2.85
N VAL A 92 2.37 -6.04 -2.55
CA VAL A 92 3.35 -6.06 -1.47
C VAL A 92 2.68 -6.39 -0.14
N VAL A 93 1.61 -5.66 0.22
CA VAL A 93 0.90 -5.87 1.48
C VAL A 93 0.32 -7.28 1.54
N TRP A 94 -0.34 -7.72 0.48
CA TRP A 94 -0.94 -9.05 0.40
C TRP A 94 0.11 -10.17 0.53
N GLU A 95 1.23 -10.07 -0.20
CA GLU A 95 2.33 -11.04 -0.09
C GLU A 95 2.92 -11.04 1.33
N VAL A 96 3.08 -9.89 1.99
CA VAL A 96 3.56 -9.84 3.39
C VAL A 96 2.56 -10.48 4.35
N GLN A 97 1.26 -10.20 4.21
CA GLN A 97 0.20 -10.74 5.07
C GLN A 97 -0.04 -12.24 4.84
N CYS A 98 -0.09 -12.68 3.58
CA CYS A 98 -0.52 -14.03 3.18
C CYS A 98 0.63 -15.00 2.91
N ALA A 99 1.86 -14.55 2.65
CA ALA A 99 3.02 -15.46 2.48
C ALA A 99 3.56 -16.01 3.81
N SER A 100 2.80 -15.95 4.90
CA SER A 100 3.20 -16.52 6.18
C SER A 100 3.60 -18.01 6.15
N PRO A 101 3.09 -18.88 5.24
CA PRO A 101 3.50 -20.29 5.20
C PRO A 101 4.62 -20.59 4.18
N LEU A 102 5.18 -19.62 3.46
CA LEU A 102 6.17 -19.86 2.40
C LEU A 102 7.55 -19.30 2.75
N ASP A 103 8.60 -20.12 2.57
CA ASP A 103 10.00 -19.68 2.71
C ASP A 103 10.41 -18.68 1.61
N LYS A 104 9.76 -18.75 0.44
CA LYS A 104 9.97 -17.87 -0.72
C LYS A 104 8.69 -17.13 -1.06
N VAL A 105 8.82 -15.84 -1.41
CA VAL A 105 7.67 -15.01 -1.80
C VAL A 105 7.53 -15.00 -3.31
N CYS A 106 6.45 -15.58 -3.83
CA CYS A 106 6.28 -15.83 -5.27
C CYS A 106 6.21 -14.55 -6.11
N GLY A 107 5.82 -13.41 -5.54
CA GLY A 107 5.84 -12.11 -6.20
C GLY A 107 7.24 -11.52 -6.42
N TYR A 108 8.27 -12.00 -5.71
CA TYR A 108 9.58 -11.35 -5.64
C TYR A 108 10.73 -12.26 -6.09
N ILE A 109 11.53 -11.79 -7.05
CA ILE A 109 12.55 -12.61 -7.70
C ILE A 109 13.65 -12.99 -6.71
N GLY A 110 13.74 -14.28 -6.37
CA GLY A 110 14.80 -14.84 -5.53
C GLY A 110 14.82 -14.30 -4.09
N LYS A 111 13.69 -13.82 -3.56
CA LYS A 111 13.59 -13.25 -2.20
C LYS A 111 12.84 -14.15 -1.22
N THR A 112 13.28 -14.10 0.03
CA THR A 112 12.60 -14.70 1.19
C THR A 112 11.67 -13.71 1.86
N LYS A 113 10.84 -14.18 2.80
CA LYS A 113 10.01 -13.32 3.65
C LYS A 113 10.85 -12.29 4.41
N GLU A 114 11.96 -12.73 5.02
CA GLU A 114 12.88 -11.88 5.78
C GLU A 114 13.50 -10.77 4.93
N ASP A 115 13.82 -11.08 3.67
CA ASP A 115 14.30 -10.07 2.72
C ASP A 115 13.24 -9.01 2.43
N LEU A 116 11.97 -9.41 2.30
CA LEU A 116 10.87 -8.49 2.04
C LEU A 116 10.63 -7.53 3.22
N TRP A 117 10.75 -8.02 4.45
CA TRP A 117 10.66 -7.21 5.67
C TRP A 117 11.74 -6.13 5.81
N LYS A 118 12.84 -6.19 5.03
CA LYS A 118 13.83 -5.09 4.97
C LYS A 118 13.29 -3.85 4.23
N TRP A 119 12.23 -4.05 3.43
CA TRP A 119 11.64 -3.04 2.56
C TRP A 119 10.25 -2.59 3.00
N VAL A 120 9.67 -3.27 3.98
CA VAL A 120 8.34 -2.99 4.51
C VAL A 120 8.42 -2.85 6.02
N LYS A 121 7.75 -1.84 6.58
CA LYS A 121 7.59 -1.68 8.02
C LYS A 121 6.12 -1.56 8.38
N GLU A 122 5.71 -2.27 9.42
CA GLU A 122 4.33 -2.25 9.91
C GLU A 122 4.16 -1.19 11.00
N HIS A 123 3.02 -0.49 10.97
CA HIS A 123 2.66 0.58 11.90
C HIS A 123 1.22 0.41 12.39
N GLN A 124 1.04 0.43 13.70
CA GLN A 124 -0.28 0.28 14.35
C GLN A 124 -0.84 1.61 14.89
N ASN A 125 -0.07 2.71 14.81
CA ASN A 125 -0.50 4.01 15.32
C ASN A 125 -0.17 5.09 14.29
N CYS A 126 -1.19 5.56 13.59
CA CYS A 126 -1.08 6.57 12.54
C CYS A 126 -2.21 7.59 12.68
N ASP A 127 -1.89 8.87 12.46
CA ASP A 127 -2.87 9.97 12.47
C ASP A 127 -3.74 9.95 11.21
N ILE A 128 -4.68 8.99 11.15
CA ILE A 128 -5.62 8.74 10.05
C ILE A 128 -7.05 9.17 10.43
N HIS A 129 -7.30 9.48 11.70
CA HIS A 129 -8.63 9.72 12.27
C HIS A 129 -9.41 10.87 11.63
N ALA A 130 -8.74 11.80 10.93
CA ALA A 130 -9.37 12.89 10.21
C ALA A 130 -9.78 12.55 8.76
N LEU A 131 -9.41 11.38 8.24
CA LEU A 131 -9.71 11.01 6.86
C LEU A 131 -11.17 10.58 6.70
N GLN A 132 -11.76 11.02 5.61
CA GLN A 132 -13.13 10.68 5.23
C GLN A 132 -13.17 10.04 3.84
N VAL A 133 -14.06 9.07 3.70
CA VAL A 133 -14.46 8.50 2.42
C VAL A 133 -15.94 8.80 2.24
N GLU A 134 -16.29 9.54 1.19
CA GLU A 134 -17.69 9.86 0.86
C GLU A 134 -18.47 10.48 2.05
N GLY A 135 -17.80 11.36 2.81
CA GLY A 135 -18.37 12.04 3.97
C GLY A 135 -18.45 11.20 5.25
N LYS A 136 -17.91 9.97 5.25
CA LYS A 136 -17.85 9.09 6.41
C LYS A 136 -16.43 8.94 6.93
N SER A 137 -16.26 8.99 8.24
CA SER A 137 -14.96 8.78 8.87
C SER A 137 -14.50 7.34 8.71
N ILE A 138 -13.22 7.17 8.41
CA ILE A 138 -12.57 5.86 8.41
C ILE A 138 -12.39 5.43 9.87
N VAL A 139 -12.81 4.21 10.19
CA VAL A 139 -12.66 3.64 11.53
C VAL A 139 -11.56 2.59 11.51
N TRP A 140 -10.68 2.62 12.51
CA TRP A 140 -9.66 1.58 12.69
C TRP A 140 -10.29 0.36 13.35
N GLN A 141 -10.09 -0.81 12.78
CA GLN A 141 -10.44 -2.08 13.40
C GLN A 141 -9.18 -2.90 13.63
N GLU A 142 -8.90 -3.16 14.91
CA GLU A 142 -7.83 -4.07 15.37
C GLU A 142 -8.17 -5.53 15.08
#